data_AF-A0A7X3MDY9-F1
#
_entry.id   AF-A0A7X3MDY9-F1
#
_cell.length_a   1.000
_cell.length_b   1.000
_cell.length_c   1.000
_cell.angle_alpha   90.00
_cell.angle_beta   90.00
_cell.angle_gamma   90.00
#
_symmetry.space_group_name_H-M   'P 1'
#
loop_
_entity.id
_entity.type
_entity.pdbx_description
1 polymer ?
#
loop_
_entity_poly.entity_id
_entity_poly.type
_entity_poly.pdbx_seq_one_letter_code
_entity_poly.pdbx_strand_id
1 'polypeptide(L)'
;MKISKEKIWRSAQRALKRTKSYQNYREMEENYELVYVLIEGKYPCGNNVAAVAVYENVAILFYPYGNREELELWGFNLERDLFECLQEGDELAGMSMKSHAVVWDFIDKCHEDIESEKGMQKYLGYCKQNGVTRERLEKEVNYSGKDVMVLYAPKVNRTKKHKDRER
;
A
#
# COMPACT_ATOMS: atom_id res chain seq x y z
N MET A 1 15.37 -12.93 -9.27
CA MET A 1 15.12 -11.91 -10.32
C MET A 1 14.81 -10.59 -9.64
N LYS A 2 15.64 -9.53 -9.78
CA LYS A 2 15.32 -8.21 -9.18
C LYS A 2 14.35 -7.47 -10.11
N ILE A 3 13.04 -7.65 -9.90
CA ILE A 3 11.98 -6.94 -10.65
C ILE A 3 11.81 -5.55 -10.02
N SER A 4 11.84 -4.46 -10.80
CA SER A 4 11.59 -3.11 -10.26
C SER A 4 10.18 -2.96 -9.70
N LYS A 5 9.98 -2.05 -8.74
CA LYS A 5 8.67 -1.78 -8.12
C LYS A 5 7.62 -1.35 -9.17
N GLU A 6 8.01 -0.59 -10.19
CA GLU A 6 7.14 -0.20 -11.30
C GLU A 6 6.73 -1.41 -12.16
N LYS A 7 7.64 -2.37 -12.37
CA LYS A 7 7.31 -3.60 -13.09
C LYS A 7 6.43 -4.52 -12.24
N ILE A 8 6.58 -4.52 -10.92
CA ILE A 8 5.67 -5.20 -9.98
C ILE A 8 4.26 -4.60 -10.09
N TRP A 9 4.12 -3.28 -9.98
CA TRP A 9 2.83 -2.59 -10.13
C TRP A 9 2.13 -2.92 -11.45
N ARG A 10 2.84 -2.80 -12.59
CA ARG A 10 2.26 -3.14 -13.91
C ARG A 10 1.86 -4.61 -14.02
N SER A 11 2.60 -5.50 -13.36
CA SER A 11 2.26 -6.93 -13.35
C SER A 11 1.00 -7.19 -12.54
N ALA A 12 0.84 -6.53 -11.39
CA ALA A 12 -0.38 -6.58 -10.59
C ALA A 12 -1.60 -6.07 -11.35
N GLN A 13 -1.50 -4.94 -12.05
CA GLN A 13 -2.60 -4.42 -12.90
C GLN A 13 -3.04 -5.43 -13.97
N ARG A 14 -2.08 -6.12 -14.62
CA ARG A 14 -2.41 -7.16 -15.61
C ARG A 14 -3.02 -8.40 -14.95
N ALA A 15 -2.53 -8.77 -13.78
CA ALA A 15 -3.04 -9.92 -13.02
C ALA A 15 -4.45 -9.67 -12.50
N LEU A 16 -4.77 -8.45 -12.05
CA LEU A 16 -6.13 -8.06 -11.63
C LEU A 16 -7.16 -8.37 -12.73
N LYS A 17 -6.86 -8.02 -13.98
CA LYS A 17 -7.73 -8.31 -15.13
C LYS A 17 -7.97 -9.80 -15.39
N ARG A 18 -7.25 -10.71 -14.73
CA ARG A 18 -7.42 -12.16 -14.85
C ARG A 18 -8.07 -12.80 -13.63
N THR A 19 -8.33 -12.04 -12.56
CA THR A 19 -8.98 -12.62 -11.38
C THR A 19 -10.45 -12.91 -11.65
N LYS A 20 -11.04 -13.86 -10.92
CA LYS A 20 -12.42 -14.29 -11.13
C LYS A 20 -13.38 -13.15 -10.83
N SER A 21 -13.15 -12.40 -9.75
CA SER A 21 -13.92 -11.21 -9.38
C SER A 21 -13.92 -10.17 -10.49
N TYR A 22 -12.76 -9.83 -11.07
CA TYR A 22 -12.73 -8.89 -12.21
C TYR A 22 -13.50 -9.45 -13.42
N GLN A 23 -13.33 -10.75 -13.71
CA GLN A 23 -14.00 -11.40 -14.84
C GLN A 23 -15.52 -11.38 -14.73
N ASN A 24 -16.07 -11.52 -13.53
CA ASN A 24 -17.51 -11.51 -13.29
C ASN A 24 -18.17 -10.17 -13.68
N TYR A 25 -17.43 -9.07 -13.64
CA TYR A 25 -17.92 -7.73 -13.96
C TYR A 25 -17.27 -7.17 -15.24
N ARG A 26 -16.68 -8.00 -16.10
CA ARG A 26 -15.91 -7.54 -17.28
C ARG A 26 -16.71 -6.65 -18.23
N GLU A 27 -18.00 -6.93 -18.39
CA GLU A 27 -18.90 -6.20 -19.29
C GLU A 27 -19.52 -4.95 -18.65
N MET A 28 -19.20 -4.68 -17.38
CA MET A 28 -19.67 -3.50 -16.65
C MET A 28 -18.77 -2.29 -16.95
N GLU A 29 -19.34 -1.09 -16.85
CA GLU A 29 -18.60 0.16 -17.03
C GLU A 29 -17.54 0.37 -15.94
N GLU A 30 -17.88 0.00 -14.70
CA GLU A 30 -16.97 0.04 -13.55
C GLU A 30 -16.60 -1.37 -13.09
N ASN A 31 -15.41 -1.51 -12.51
CA ASN A 31 -14.87 -2.79 -12.05
C ASN A 31 -13.80 -2.56 -10.97
N TYR A 32 -13.16 -3.63 -10.50
CA TYR A 32 -12.10 -3.59 -9.50
C TYR A 32 -10.94 -2.69 -9.93
N GLU A 33 -10.59 -1.76 -9.05
CA GLU A 33 -9.43 -0.88 -9.15
C GLU A 33 -8.31 -1.38 -8.24
N LEU A 34 -7.07 -1.41 -8.75
CA LEU A 34 -5.90 -1.77 -7.96
C LEU A 34 -5.61 -0.68 -6.91
N VAL A 35 -5.63 -1.05 -5.63
CA VAL A 35 -5.39 -0.13 -4.51
C VAL A 35 -3.90 -0.03 -4.22
N TYR A 36 -3.28 -1.13 -3.80
CA TYR A 36 -1.85 -1.19 -3.49
C TYR A 36 -1.27 -2.58 -3.75
N VAL A 37 0.07 -2.63 -3.78
CA VAL A 37 0.84 -3.87 -3.92
C VAL A 37 1.90 -3.91 -2.83
N LEU A 38 1.91 -4.98 -2.05
CA LEU A 38 2.88 -5.29 -1.00
C LEU A 38 3.88 -6.34 -1.50
N ILE A 39 5.12 -6.18 -1.04
CA ILE A 39 6.18 -7.17 -1.15
C ILE A 39 6.40 -7.70 0.26
N GLU A 40 6.19 -9.00 0.46
CA GLU A 40 6.36 -9.64 1.77
C GLU A 40 7.83 -9.57 2.20
N GLY A 41 8.09 -8.92 3.32
CA GLY A 41 9.44 -8.64 3.81
C GLY A 41 10.24 -7.61 2.99
N LYS A 42 11.51 -7.39 3.36
CA LYS A 42 12.34 -6.32 2.77
C LYS A 42 12.75 -6.64 1.34
N TYR A 43 12.45 -5.75 0.40
CA TYR A 43 12.91 -5.85 -0.98
C TYR A 43 14.43 -5.60 -1.04
N PRO A 44 15.20 -6.34 -1.87
CA PRO A 44 14.80 -7.36 -2.84
C PRO A 44 14.78 -8.80 -2.30
N CYS A 45 14.90 -8.98 -0.97
CA CYS A 45 14.94 -10.29 -0.34
C CYS A 45 13.53 -10.88 -0.06
N GLY A 46 12.49 -10.06 -0.19
CA GLY A 46 11.10 -10.50 -0.12
C GLY A 46 10.73 -11.43 -1.27
N ASN A 47 10.04 -12.51 -0.95
CA ASN A 47 9.84 -13.63 -1.88
C ASN A 47 8.42 -13.70 -2.48
N ASN A 48 7.46 -12.99 -1.89
CA ASN A 48 6.06 -12.98 -2.34
C ASN A 48 5.57 -11.56 -2.59
N VAL A 49 4.62 -11.44 -3.52
CA VAL A 49 3.95 -10.19 -3.86
C VAL A 49 2.45 -10.42 -3.73
N ALA A 50 1.81 -9.57 -2.95
CA ALA A 50 0.38 -9.55 -2.71
C ALA A 50 -0.18 -8.20 -3.19
N ALA A 51 -1.36 -8.20 -3.78
CA ALA A 51 -2.01 -7.02 -4.33
C ALA A 51 -3.44 -6.94 -3.85
N VAL A 52 -3.89 -5.73 -3.50
CA VAL A 52 -5.26 -5.47 -3.06
C VAL A 52 -5.98 -4.64 -4.10
N ALA A 53 -7.19 -5.05 -4.48
CA ALA A 53 -8.06 -4.31 -5.37
C ALA A 53 -9.45 -4.18 -4.76
N VAL A 54 -10.18 -3.11 -5.13
CA VAL A 54 -11.51 -2.82 -4.58
C VAL A 54 -12.51 -2.53 -5.70
N TYR A 55 -13.74 -2.99 -5.52
CA TYR A 55 -14.90 -2.60 -6.31
C TYR A 55 -16.06 -2.37 -5.36
N GLU A 56 -16.66 -1.18 -5.42
CA GLU A 56 -17.64 -0.71 -4.44
C GLU A 56 -17.15 -0.93 -3.00
N ASN A 57 -17.82 -1.78 -2.22
CA ASN A 57 -17.47 -2.08 -0.83
C ASN A 57 -16.73 -3.41 -0.67
N VAL A 58 -16.33 -4.05 -1.77
CA VAL A 58 -15.65 -5.35 -1.76
C VAL A 58 -14.17 -5.15 -2.04
N ALA A 59 -13.33 -5.64 -1.14
CA ALA A 59 -11.89 -5.69 -1.30
C ALA A 59 -11.44 -7.14 -1.55
N ILE A 60 -10.51 -7.33 -2.47
CA ILE A 60 -9.89 -8.63 -2.75
C ILE A 60 -8.38 -8.55 -2.60
N LEU A 61 -7.79 -9.62 -2.08
CA LEU A 61 -6.36 -9.90 -2.07
C LEU A 61 -6.06 -10.94 -3.16
N PHE A 62 -5.08 -10.66 -4.01
CA PHE A 62 -4.62 -11.59 -5.03
C PHE A 62 -3.10 -11.55 -5.19
N TYR A 63 -2.54 -12.55 -5.88
CA TYR A 63 -1.10 -12.77 -5.95
C TYR A 63 -0.61 -12.68 -7.41
N PRO A 64 -0.02 -11.55 -7.85
CA PRO A 64 0.30 -11.33 -9.26
C PRO A 64 1.22 -12.36 -9.93
N TYR A 65 2.02 -13.07 -9.14
CA TYR A 65 2.98 -14.09 -9.59
C TYR A 65 2.67 -15.49 -9.04
N GLY A 66 1.64 -15.62 -8.19
CA GLY A 66 1.22 -16.88 -7.61
C GLY A 66 0.08 -17.51 -8.41
N ASN A 67 -0.16 -18.80 -8.16
CA ASN A 67 -1.33 -19.50 -8.68
C ASN A 67 -2.36 -19.77 -7.57
N ARG A 68 -2.46 -18.82 -6.63
CA ARG A 68 -3.38 -18.87 -5.48
C ARG A 68 -4.71 -18.24 -5.89
N GLU A 69 -5.81 -18.75 -5.36
CA GLU A 69 -7.10 -18.10 -5.51
C GLU A 69 -7.09 -16.72 -4.84
N GLU A 70 -7.89 -15.80 -5.39
CA GLU A 70 -8.11 -14.51 -4.73
C GLU A 70 -8.96 -14.70 -3.48
N LEU A 71 -8.74 -13.85 -2.47
CA LEU A 71 -9.44 -13.88 -1.20
C LEU A 71 -10.20 -12.57 -1.03
N GLU A 72 -11.45 -12.65 -0.59
CA GLU A 72 -12.18 -11.47 -0.16
C GLU A 72 -11.68 -11.00 1.22
N LEU A 73 -11.39 -9.71 1.35
CA LEU A 73 -10.94 -9.08 2.58
C LEU A 73 -12.16 -8.53 3.34
N TRP A 74 -12.84 -9.41 4.06
CA TRP A 74 -13.98 -9.03 4.90
C TRP A 74 -13.58 -8.00 5.96
N GLY A 75 -14.30 -6.88 6.00
CA GLY A 75 -14.01 -5.77 6.90
C GLY A 75 -12.63 -5.16 6.63
N PHE A 76 -12.29 -4.98 5.34
CA PHE A 76 -11.06 -4.31 4.93
C PHE A 76 -10.88 -2.99 5.67
N ASN A 77 -9.70 -2.79 6.28
CA ASN A 77 -9.36 -1.57 6.99
C ASN A 77 -7.85 -1.30 6.92
N LEU A 78 -7.49 -0.01 6.97
CA LEU A 78 -6.12 0.42 6.76
C LEU A 78 -5.18 0.08 7.92
N GLU A 79 -5.71 -0.08 9.13
CA GLU A 79 -4.92 -0.48 10.30
C GLU A 79 -4.35 -1.89 10.07
N ARG A 80 -5.23 -2.89 9.95
CA ARG A 80 -4.87 -4.29 9.78
C ARG A 80 -4.25 -4.58 8.41
N ASP A 81 -4.88 -4.13 7.33
CA ASP A 81 -4.56 -4.63 6.00
C ASP A 81 -3.42 -3.85 5.32
N LEU A 82 -3.01 -2.70 5.88
CA LEU A 82 -1.91 -1.89 5.38
C LEU A 82 -0.86 -1.57 6.44
N PHE A 83 -1.23 -0.92 7.55
CA PHE A 83 -0.24 -0.43 8.51
C PHE A 83 0.41 -1.55 9.30
N GLU A 84 -0.33 -2.56 9.77
CA GLU A 84 0.24 -3.75 10.42
C GLU A 84 1.22 -4.47 9.48
N CYS A 85 0.84 -4.76 8.23
CA CYS A 85 1.73 -5.38 7.24
C CYS A 85 3.04 -4.59 7.06
N LEU A 86 2.92 -3.27 6.88
CA LEU A 86 4.09 -2.40 6.76
C LEU A 86 4.92 -2.43 8.05
N GLN A 87 4.29 -2.40 9.22
CA GLN A 87 4.96 -2.46 10.51
C GLN A 87 5.79 -3.74 10.65
N GLU A 88 5.22 -4.89 10.29
CA GLU A 88 5.82 -6.23 10.38
C GLU A 88 7.02 -6.43 9.45
N GLY A 89 7.08 -5.70 8.34
CA GLY A 89 8.28 -5.70 7.50
C GLY A 89 8.03 -5.61 6.01
N ASP A 90 6.76 -5.61 5.59
CA ASP A 90 6.42 -5.53 4.18
C ASP A 90 6.75 -4.15 3.59
N GLU A 91 6.92 -4.15 2.28
CA GLU A 91 7.17 -2.92 1.53
C GLU A 91 6.08 -2.67 0.50
N LEU A 92 5.66 -1.40 0.41
CA LEU A 92 4.88 -0.91 -0.71
C LEU A 92 5.72 -0.93 -2.00
N ALA A 93 5.20 -1.63 -3.00
CA ALA A 93 5.66 -1.55 -4.39
C ALA A 93 4.96 -0.43 -5.16
N GLY A 94 3.70 -0.15 -4.82
CA GLY A 94 2.89 0.84 -5.51
C GLY A 94 1.53 1.00 -4.85
N MET A 95 0.92 2.16 -5.02
CA MET A 95 -0.44 2.46 -4.61
C MET A 95 -1.03 3.48 -5.59
N SER A 96 -2.35 3.41 -5.85
CA SER A 96 -3.02 4.38 -6.71
C SER A 96 -3.13 5.75 -6.03
N MET A 97 -3.21 6.83 -6.80
CA MET A 97 -3.36 8.18 -6.22
C MET A 97 -4.68 8.35 -5.46
N LYS A 98 -5.76 7.72 -5.94
CA LYS A 98 -7.06 7.71 -5.25
C LYS A 98 -6.94 7.01 -3.90
N SER A 99 -6.23 5.90 -3.85
CA SER A 99 -5.97 5.17 -2.59
C SER A 99 -5.06 5.96 -1.65
N HIS A 100 -4.05 6.67 -2.16
CA HIS A 100 -3.25 7.58 -1.33
C HIS A 100 -4.12 8.65 -0.65
N ALA A 101 -5.07 9.24 -1.37
CA ALA A 101 -6.00 10.22 -0.81
C ALA A 101 -6.88 9.63 0.30
N VAL A 102 -7.37 8.39 0.13
CA VAL A 102 -8.12 7.67 1.18
C VAL A 102 -7.27 7.44 2.43
N VAL A 103 -6.00 7.01 2.26
CA VAL A 103 -5.10 6.81 3.39
C VAL A 103 -4.78 8.13 4.09
N TRP A 104 -4.62 9.22 3.34
CA TRP A 104 -4.38 10.54 3.92
C TRP A 104 -5.59 11.04 4.72
N ASP A 105 -6.79 10.88 4.20
CA ASP A 105 -8.03 11.23 4.90
C ASP A 105 -8.20 10.40 6.20
N PHE A 106 -7.85 9.11 6.16
CA PHE A 106 -7.84 8.26 7.35
C PHE A 106 -6.84 8.73 8.41
N ILE A 107 -5.60 9.02 8.00
CA ILE A 107 -4.56 9.52 8.92
C ILE A 107 -4.99 10.87 9.52
N ASP A 108 -5.49 11.82 8.73
CA ASP A 108 -5.93 13.12 9.24
C ASP A 108 -7.00 12.97 10.34
N LYS A 109 -7.93 12.02 10.16
CA LYS A 109 -9.03 11.78 11.09
C LYS A 109 -8.65 10.94 12.31
N CYS A 110 -7.74 9.98 12.16
CA CYS A 110 -7.58 8.90 13.13
C CYS A 110 -6.13 8.71 13.63
N HIS A 111 -5.17 9.58 13.27
CA HIS A 111 -3.76 9.34 13.59
C HIS A 111 -3.43 9.12 15.08
N GLU A 112 -4.23 9.69 16.00
CA GLU A 112 -4.05 9.48 17.45
C GLU A 112 -4.47 8.06 17.91
N ASP A 113 -5.36 7.41 17.15
CA ASP A 113 -5.90 6.07 17.44
C ASP A 113 -5.23 4.95 16.64
N ILE A 114 -4.28 5.29 15.75
CA ILE A 114 -3.52 4.30 14.96
C ILE A 114 -2.56 3.55 15.88
N GLU A 115 -2.80 2.25 16.09
CA GLU A 115 -1.96 1.39 16.94
C GLU A 115 -0.62 1.05 16.24
N SER A 116 -0.66 0.89 14.91
CA SER A 116 0.47 0.54 14.06
C SER A 116 1.29 1.75 13.63
N GLU A 117 1.68 2.59 14.58
CA GLU A 117 2.37 3.86 14.35
C GLU A 117 3.62 3.69 13.44
N LYS A 118 4.40 2.62 13.61
CA LYS A 118 5.59 2.37 12.76
C LYS A 118 5.20 2.04 11.33
N GLY A 119 4.06 1.38 11.14
CA GLY A 119 3.47 1.10 9.83
C GLY A 119 3.05 2.38 9.13
N MET A 120 2.32 3.24 9.83
CA MET A 120 1.96 4.58 9.35
C MET A 120 3.20 5.41 8.98
N GLN A 121 4.23 5.43 9.83
CA GLN A 121 5.48 6.16 9.53
C GLN A 121 6.23 5.58 8.33
N LYS A 122 6.18 4.26 8.10
CA LYS A 122 6.71 3.64 6.88
C LYS A 122 5.92 4.06 5.64
N TYR A 123 4.60 4.14 5.73
CA TYR A 123 3.75 4.66 4.65
C TYR A 123 4.09 6.13 4.32
N LEU A 124 4.17 7.00 5.33
CA LEU A 124 4.57 8.40 5.11
C LEU A 124 5.99 8.51 4.53
N GLY A 125 6.90 7.64 4.97
CA GLY A 125 8.23 7.52 4.38
C GLY A 125 8.19 7.12 2.89
N TYR A 126 7.28 6.21 2.52
CA TYR A 126 7.03 5.85 1.12
C TYR A 126 6.47 7.04 0.33
N CYS A 127 5.50 7.78 0.88
CA CYS A 127 4.96 8.99 0.24
C CYS A 127 6.08 10.00 -0.06
N LYS A 128 6.95 10.27 0.91
CA LYS A 128 8.09 11.17 0.73
C LYS A 128 9.05 10.70 -0.38
N GLN A 129 9.36 9.41 -0.42
CA GLN A 129 10.29 8.85 -1.41
C GLN A 129 9.72 8.86 -2.83
N ASN A 130 8.40 8.75 -2.97
CA ASN A 130 7.72 8.64 -4.27
C ASN A 130 7.02 9.93 -4.69
N GLY A 131 7.28 11.04 -4.01
CA GLY A 131 6.70 12.35 -4.35
C GLY A 131 5.18 12.37 -4.28
N VAL A 132 4.59 11.73 -3.26
CA VAL A 132 3.17 11.86 -2.93
C VAL A 132 3.04 13.06 -1.99
N THR A 133 2.51 14.16 -2.51
CA THR A 133 2.31 15.42 -1.79
C THR A 133 0.84 15.81 -1.83
N ARG A 134 0.43 16.73 -0.97
CA ARG A 134 -0.94 17.27 -0.97
C ARG A 134 -1.30 17.86 -2.33
N GLU A 135 -0.42 18.68 -2.90
CA GLU A 135 -0.65 19.38 -4.18
C GLU A 135 -0.80 18.38 -5.33
N ARG A 136 -0.03 17.28 -5.28
CA ARG A 136 -0.14 16.21 -6.28
C ARG A 136 -1.46 15.46 -6.14
N LEU A 137 -1.91 15.17 -4.91
CA LEU A 137 -3.20 14.55 -4.66
C LEU A 137 -4.36 15.46 -5.07
N GLU A 138 -4.27 16.75 -4.77
CA GLU A 138 -5.23 17.77 -5.22
C GLU A 138 -5.32 17.79 -6.75
N LYS A 139 -4.18 17.85 -7.43
CA LYS A 139 -4.14 17.90 -8.90
C LYS A 139 -4.64 16.62 -9.58
N GLU A 140 -4.26 15.44 -9.07
CA GLU A 140 -4.52 14.18 -9.76
C GLU A 140 -5.87 13.55 -9.38
N VAL A 141 -6.35 13.79 -8.15
CA VAL A 141 -7.58 13.15 -7.63
C VAL A 141 -8.49 14.09 -6.85
N ASN A 142 -8.33 15.41 -7.01
CA ASN A 142 -9.14 16.45 -6.36
C ASN A 142 -9.21 16.31 -4.82
N TYR A 143 -8.12 15.83 -4.22
CA TYR A 143 -8.02 15.74 -2.77
C TYR A 143 -8.02 17.12 -2.11
N SER A 144 -8.90 17.30 -1.12
CA SER A 144 -9.10 18.57 -0.40
C SER A 144 -8.76 18.49 1.09
N GLY A 145 -8.31 17.32 1.58
CA GLY A 145 -7.96 17.12 2.98
C GLY A 145 -6.63 17.76 3.39
N LYS A 146 -6.21 17.52 4.64
CA LYS A 146 -4.97 18.10 5.17
C LYS A 146 -3.72 17.45 4.60
N ASP A 147 -2.61 18.18 4.70
CA ASP A 147 -1.29 17.63 4.44
C ASP A 147 -0.83 16.83 5.67
N VAL A 148 -0.96 15.51 5.60
CA VAL A 148 -0.55 14.60 6.69
C VAL A 148 0.97 14.41 6.77
N MET A 149 1.73 14.91 5.79
CA MET A 149 3.20 14.81 5.83
C MET A 149 3.82 15.60 6.98
N VAL A 150 3.08 16.52 7.60
CA VAL A 150 3.48 17.19 8.85
C VAL A 150 3.71 16.20 10.01
N LEU A 151 3.07 15.03 9.96
CA LEU A 151 3.20 13.96 10.95
C LEU A 151 4.41 13.05 10.70
N TYR A 152 5.11 13.20 9.57
CA TYR A 152 6.21 12.31 9.22
C TYR A 152 7.46 12.57 10.08
N ALA A 153 7.85 11.56 10.86
CA ALA A 153 8.98 11.60 11.77
C ALA A 153 10.12 10.66 11.30
N PRO A 154 11.10 11.13 10.51
CA PRO A 154 12.16 10.30 9.94
C PRO A 154 13.14 9.68 10.95
N LYS A 155 13.05 10.03 12.25
CA LYS A 155 14.01 9.66 13.30
C LYS A 155 13.45 8.65 14.31
N VAL A 156 13.16 7.42 13.88
CA VAL A 156 13.07 6.24 14.78
C VAL A 156 13.87 5.03 14.26
N ASN A 157 14.32 5.01 13.00
CA ASN A 157 14.96 3.85 12.37
C ASN A 157 16.50 3.83 12.33
N ARG A 158 17.21 4.67 13.11
CA ARG A 158 18.69 4.71 13.12
C ARG A 158 19.36 4.15 14.38
N THR A 159 18.64 3.90 15.47
CA THR A 159 19.22 3.43 16.74
C THR A 159 19.13 1.91 16.86
N LYS A 160 19.96 1.18 16.11
CA LYS A 160 20.47 -0.17 16.47
C LYS A 160 21.58 -0.73 15.58
N LYS A 161 22.21 0.08 14.71
CA LYS A 161 23.31 -0.39 13.85
C LYS A 161 24.73 0.06 14.26
N HIS A 162 24.87 0.71 15.41
CA HIS A 162 26.15 1.29 15.86
C HIS A 162 26.64 0.84 17.25
N LYS A 163 26.11 -0.26 17.82
CA LYS A 163 26.63 -0.77 19.12
C LYS A 163 27.34 -2.14 19.08
N ASP A 164 27.38 -2.86 17.96
CA ASP A 164 28.05 -4.16 17.88
C ASP A 164 29.21 -4.20 16.86
N ARG A 165 30.04 -3.15 16.83
CA ARG A 165 31.31 -3.18 16.07
C ARG A 165 32.55 -2.75 16.87
N GLU A 166 32.43 -2.69 18.19
CA GLU A 166 33.58 -2.54 19.08
C GLU A 166 33.46 -3.54 20.23
N ARG A 167 33.97 -4.75 19.98
CA ARG A 167 34.59 -5.65 20.97
C ARG A 167 35.33 -6.76 20.25
#